data_AF-A0A701GER4-F1
#
_entry.id   AF-A0A701GER4-F1
#
_cell.length_a   1.000
_cell.length_b   1.000
_cell.length_c   1.000
_cell.angle_alpha   90.00
_cell.angle_beta   90.00
_cell.angle_gamma   90.00
#
_symmetry.space_group_name_H-M   'P 1'
#
loop_
_entity.id
_entity.type
_entity.pdbx_description
1 polymer ?
#
loop_
_entity_poly.entity_id
_entity_poly.type
_entity_poly.pdbx_seq_one_letter_code
_entity_poly.pdbx_strand_id
1 'polypeptide(L)'
;EVNPFVQYAKALVSNVISGLSYIEKKPSIYLIHKNMKSHMSIVNLTVKVMESCYARYYGYDVWTEKVKYVANETLPVRFKRLAEWFTAHFMNYEGSEQIDWLDTVSQLIDYSMSDPEHMAKMTAGIMPVFDMLIEKPLNELLSPNPNSVSSREIVTSEGMFSTGGVLYISLDGLSNPDTAAAISQLIMSDLTSCAGSRYNAQDGDMSANSRISIFVDEAH
;
A
#
# COMPACT_ATOMS: atom_id res chain seq x y z
N GLU A 1 -14.99 20.37 6.70
CA GLU A 1 -14.59 19.27 7.61
C GLU A 1 -14.04 18.11 6.81
N VAL A 2 -12.97 17.47 7.28
CA VAL A 2 -12.41 16.29 6.61
C VAL A 2 -13.18 15.07 7.12
N ASN A 3 -13.90 14.39 6.23
CA ASN A 3 -14.71 13.21 6.54
C ASN A 3 -13.91 12.14 7.33
N PRO A 4 -14.31 11.76 8.55
CA PRO A 4 -13.58 10.79 9.38
C PRO A 4 -13.37 9.43 8.72
N PHE A 5 -14.34 8.93 7.95
CA PHE A 5 -14.22 7.67 7.20
C PHE A 5 -13.10 7.76 6.15
N VAL A 6 -12.99 8.91 5.48
CA VAL A 6 -11.94 9.16 4.49
C VAL A 6 -10.57 9.26 5.15
N GLN A 7 -10.46 9.91 6.32
CA GLN A 7 -9.21 9.97 7.06
C GLN A 7 -8.75 8.58 7.50
N TYR A 8 -9.67 7.79 8.05
CA TYR A 8 -9.40 6.43 8.49
C TYR A 8 -8.92 5.55 7.32
N ALA A 9 -9.65 5.56 6.21
CA ALA A 9 -9.30 4.78 5.03
C ALA A 9 -7.92 5.18 4.48
N LYS A 10 -7.61 6.48 4.42
CA LYS A 10 -6.27 6.96 4.01
C LYS A 10 -5.17 6.49 4.94
N ALA A 11 -5.37 6.58 6.26
CA ALA A 11 -4.41 6.12 7.26
C ALA A 11 -4.18 4.61 7.16
N LEU A 12 -5.26 3.83 7.03
CA LEU A 12 -5.18 2.38 6.86
C LEU A 12 -4.43 1.99 5.60
N VAL A 13 -4.74 2.59 4.44
CA VAL A 13 -4.04 2.34 3.18
C VAL A 13 -2.54 2.66 3.33
N SER A 14 -2.21 3.81 3.93
CA SER A 14 -0.82 4.20 4.17
C SER A 14 -0.07 3.20 5.04
N ASN A 15 -0.66 2.77 6.16
CA ASN A 15 -0.05 1.79 7.06
C ASN A 15 0.10 0.40 6.41
N VAL A 16 -0.85 -0.01 5.56
CA VAL A 16 -0.74 -1.25 4.78
C VAL A 16 0.39 -1.16 3.76
N ILE A 17 0.57 -0.02 3.09
CA ILE A 17 1.69 0.24 2.16
C ILE A 17 3.04 0.19 2.90
N SER A 18 3.15 0.85 4.06
CA SER A 18 4.35 0.79 4.90
C SER A 18 4.63 -0.64 5.37
N GLY A 19 3.60 -1.37 5.82
CA GLY A 19 3.72 -2.78 6.21
C GLY A 19 4.21 -3.68 5.07
N LEU A 20 3.68 -3.50 3.85
CA LEU A 20 4.16 -4.22 2.67
C LEU A 20 5.65 -3.96 2.38
N SER A 21 6.10 -2.73 2.59
CA SER A 21 7.50 -2.34 2.41
C SER A 21 8.43 -3.02 3.43
N TYR A 22 7.99 -3.14 4.69
CA TYR A 22 8.76 -3.84 5.74
C TYR A 22 8.92 -5.34 5.48
N ILE A 23 8.04 -5.95 4.69
CA ILE A 23 8.14 -7.36 4.27
C ILE A 23 8.71 -7.51 2.85
N GLU A 24 9.35 -6.47 2.33
CA GLU A 24 10.01 -6.44 1.01
C GLU A 24 9.08 -6.75 -0.16
N LYS A 25 7.79 -6.43 -0.01
CA LYS A 25 6.81 -6.56 -1.08
C LYS A 25 6.50 -5.20 -1.66
N LYS A 26 6.78 -5.03 -2.95
CA LYS A 26 6.37 -3.83 -3.70
C LYS A 26 4.85 -3.66 -3.59
N PRO A 27 4.35 -2.54 -3.05
CA PRO A 27 2.92 -2.28 -2.97
C PRO A 27 2.27 -2.27 -4.36
N SER A 28 1.06 -2.83 -4.43
CA SER A 28 0.20 -2.77 -5.61
C SER A 28 -1.25 -2.65 -5.16
N ILE A 29 -2.15 -2.17 -6.03
CA ILE A 29 -3.58 -2.05 -5.73
C ILE A 29 -4.13 -3.40 -5.25
N TYR A 30 -3.75 -4.48 -5.93
CA TYR A 30 -4.10 -5.84 -5.54
C TYR A 30 -3.60 -6.22 -4.14
N LEU A 31 -2.33 -5.95 -3.82
CA LEU A 31 -1.77 -6.30 -2.50
C LEU A 31 -2.37 -5.46 -1.38
N ILE A 32 -2.63 -4.18 -1.62
CA ILE A 32 -3.29 -3.30 -0.64
C ILE A 32 -4.69 -3.85 -0.35
N HIS A 33 -5.49 -4.08 -1.40
CA HIS A 33 -6.82 -4.66 -1.27
C HIS A 33 -6.79 -6.01 -0.56
N LYS A 34 -5.89 -6.91 -0.95
CA LYS A 34 -5.76 -8.25 -0.37
C LYS A 34 -5.51 -8.21 1.15
N ASN A 35 -4.71 -7.26 1.62
CA ASN A 35 -4.43 -7.14 3.05
C ASN A 35 -5.53 -6.38 3.82
N MET A 36 -6.36 -5.59 3.14
CA MET A 36 -7.51 -4.87 3.74
C MET A 36 -8.83 -5.65 3.68
N LYS A 37 -8.92 -6.69 2.84
CA LYS A 37 -10.17 -7.43 2.55
C LYS A 37 -10.90 -7.99 3.77
N SER A 38 -10.16 -8.32 4.82
CA SER A 38 -10.76 -8.78 6.06
C SER A 38 -9.88 -8.42 7.25
N HIS A 39 -10.49 -8.35 8.43
CA HIS A 39 -9.76 -8.18 9.68
C HIS A 39 -8.62 -9.21 9.83
N MET A 40 -8.86 -10.47 9.49
CA MET A 40 -7.82 -11.52 9.52
C MET A 40 -6.67 -11.27 8.52
N SER A 41 -6.95 -10.59 7.40
CA SER A 41 -5.92 -10.22 6.43
C SER A 41 -4.98 -9.16 6.98
N ILE A 42 -5.51 -8.19 7.74
CA ILE A 42 -4.72 -7.21 8.48
C ILE A 42 -3.89 -7.91 9.55
N VAL A 43 -4.49 -8.77 10.38
CA VAL A 43 -3.76 -9.54 11.41
C VAL A 43 -2.58 -10.33 10.80
N ASN A 44 -2.80 -10.97 9.64
CA ASN A 44 -1.77 -11.71 8.93
C ASN A 44 -0.65 -10.80 8.39
N LEU A 45 -0.97 -9.59 7.92
CA LEU A 45 0.03 -8.61 7.53
C LEU A 45 0.85 -8.17 8.75
N THR A 46 0.17 -7.78 9.84
CA THR A 46 0.80 -7.32 11.09
C THR A 46 1.78 -8.35 11.64
N VAL A 47 1.41 -9.62 11.66
CA VAL A 47 2.31 -10.72 12.07
C VAL A 47 3.56 -10.77 11.20
N LYS A 48 3.42 -10.73 9.86
CA LYS A 48 4.58 -10.76 8.95
C LYS A 48 5.48 -9.54 9.10
N VAL A 49 4.89 -8.36 9.34
CA VAL A 49 5.64 -7.13 9.59
C VAL A 49 6.44 -7.27 10.87
N MET A 50 5.81 -7.67 11.98
CA MET A 50 6.51 -7.89 13.26
C MET A 50 7.62 -8.93 13.13
N GLU A 51 7.40 -10.03 12.39
CA GLU A 51 8.43 -11.04 12.12
C GLU A 51 9.63 -10.46 11.39
N SER A 52 9.40 -9.69 10.32
CA SER A 52 10.47 -9.03 9.57
C SER A 52 11.21 -8.00 10.42
N CYS A 53 10.48 -7.14 11.14
CA CYS A 53 11.06 -6.10 11.98
C CYS A 53 11.86 -6.69 13.15
N TYR A 54 11.36 -7.71 13.83
CA TYR A 54 12.07 -8.38 14.91
C TYR A 54 13.28 -9.15 14.41
N ALA A 55 13.19 -9.81 13.26
CA ALA A 55 14.34 -10.48 12.64
C ALA A 55 15.44 -9.48 12.29
N ARG A 56 15.09 -8.31 11.74
CA ARG A 56 16.05 -7.24 11.44
C ARG A 56 16.65 -6.61 12.69
N TYR A 57 15.85 -6.38 13.73
CA TYR A 57 16.28 -5.71 14.95
C TYR A 57 17.13 -6.62 15.85
N TYR A 58 16.73 -7.88 16.04
CA TYR A 58 17.42 -8.81 16.93
C TYR A 58 18.45 -9.71 16.22
N GLY A 59 18.34 -9.86 14.90
CA GLY A 59 19.10 -10.82 14.09
C GLY A 59 18.26 -12.02 13.68
N TYR A 60 18.39 -12.42 12.41
CA TYR A 60 17.57 -13.48 11.77
C TYR A 60 17.67 -14.84 12.47
N ASP A 61 18.80 -15.16 13.10
CA ASP A 61 19.04 -16.46 13.74
C ASP A 61 18.50 -16.55 15.18
N VAL A 62 18.24 -15.41 15.84
CA VAL A 62 18.00 -15.36 17.29
C VAL A 62 16.69 -14.68 17.70
N TRP A 63 16.04 -13.96 16.78
CA TRP A 63 14.82 -13.22 17.11
C TRP A 63 13.69 -14.13 17.61
N THR A 64 13.58 -15.35 17.06
CA THR A 64 12.53 -16.32 17.43
C THR A 64 12.67 -16.76 18.88
N GLU A 65 13.90 -17.04 19.34
CA GLU A 65 14.18 -17.42 20.73
C GLU A 65 13.91 -16.25 21.67
N LYS A 66 14.36 -15.03 21.30
CA LYS A 66 14.15 -13.82 22.10
C LYS A 66 12.67 -13.54 22.33
N VAL A 67 11.87 -13.50 21.26
CA VAL A 67 10.44 -13.19 21.35
C VAL A 67 9.58 -14.42 21.65
N LYS A 68 10.22 -15.57 21.94
CA LYS A 68 9.59 -16.87 22.23
C LYS A 68 8.59 -17.33 21.16
N TYR A 69 8.89 -17.03 19.90
CA TYR A 69 8.02 -17.28 18.75
C TYR A 69 8.03 -18.75 18.33
N VAL A 70 6.86 -19.27 17.95
CA VAL A 70 6.68 -20.65 17.47
C VAL A 70 5.93 -20.63 16.12
N ALA A 71 6.59 -21.07 15.05
CA ALA A 71 6.04 -20.97 13.70
C ALA A 71 4.77 -21.81 13.46
N ASN A 72 4.61 -22.91 14.18
CA ASN A 72 3.49 -23.85 14.03
C ASN A 72 2.22 -23.46 14.80
N GLU A 73 2.22 -22.31 15.49
CA GLU A 73 1.04 -21.79 16.17
C GLU A 73 0.01 -21.21 15.19
N THR A 74 -1.25 -21.14 15.62
CA THR A 74 -2.31 -20.48 14.84
C THR A 74 -2.03 -18.97 14.73
N LEU A 75 -2.55 -18.34 13.67
CA LEU A 75 -2.32 -16.91 13.44
C LEU A 75 -2.74 -16.02 14.64
N PRO A 76 -3.89 -16.22 15.31
CA PRO A 76 -4.25 -15.41 16.48
C PRO A 76 -3.28 -15.56 17.65
N VAL A 77 -2.75 -16.76 17.87
CA VAL A 77 -1.78 -17.03 18.94
C VAL A 77 -0.44 -16.35 18.63
N ARG A 78 0.03 -16.45 17.38
CA ARG A 78 1.23 -15.75 16.91
C ARG A 78 1.09 -14.24 17.06
N PHE A 79 -0.03 -13.68 16.60
CA PHE A 79 -0.33 -12.25 16.75
C PHE A 79 -0.28 -11.81 18.19
N LYS A 80 -1.03 -12.49 19.08
CA LYS A 80 -1.09 -12.15 20.50
C LYS A 80 0.31 -12.11 21.12
N ARG A 81 1.11 -13.15 20.89
CA ARG A 81 2.47 -13.26 21.45
C ARG A 81 3.39 -12.13 20.97
N LEU A 82 3.39 -11.84 19.67
CA LEU A 82 4.24 -10.80 19.08
C LEU A 82 3.79 -9.39 19.51
N ALA A 83 2.48 -9.17 19.64
CA ALA A 83 1.91 -7.91 20.11
C ALA A 83 2.19 -7.69 21.61
N GLU A 84 2.07 -8.72 22.46
CA GLU A 84 2.45 -8.64 23.88
C GLU A 84 3.94 -8.32 24.03
N TRP A 85 4.80 -8.91 23.19
CA TRP A 85 6.22 -8.56 23.15
C TRP A 85 6.43 -7.09 22.73
N PHE A 86 5.69 -6.63 21.72
CA PHE A 86 5.73 -5.24 21.27
C PHE A 86 5.40 -4.29 22.42
N THR A 87 4.28 -4.55 23.09
CA THR A 87 3.80 -3.76 24.22
C THR A 87 4.83 -3.71 25.35
N ALA A 88 5.44 -4.84 25.70
CA ALA A 88 6.37 -4.90 26.82
C ALA A 88 7.72 -4.21 26.58
N HIS A 89 8.18 -4.11 25.31
CA HIS A 89 9.54 -3.66 24.99
C HIS A 89 9.59 -2.35 24.19
N PHE A 90 8.51 -2.03 23.47
CA PHE A 90 8.50 -0.92 22.52
C PHE A 90 7.38 0.10 22.76
N MET A 91 6.34 -0.24 23.55
CA MET A 91 5.33 0.75 23.93
C MET A 91 5.96 1.80 24.83
N ASN A 92 5.91 3.06 24.41
CA ASN A 92 6.63 4.18 25.04
C ASN A 92 8.14 3.97 25.09
N TYR A 93 8.74 3.39 24.05
CA TYR A 93 10.19 3.26 23.95
C TYR A 93 10.89 4.62 24.12
N GLU A 94 11.68 4.77 25.19
CA GLU A 94 12.46 5.99 25.50
C GLU A 94 13.94 5.86 25.10
N GLY A 95 14.30 4.80 24.37
CA GLY A 95 15.68 4.59 23.95
C GLY A 95 16.15 5.65 22.95
N SER A 96 17.46 5.89 22.92
CA SER A 96 18.06 6.89 22.02
C SER A 96 18.12 6.45 20.56
N GLU A 97 17.95 5.15 20.28
CA GLU A 97 17.99 4.62 18.92
C GLU A 97 16.68 4.92 18.19
N GLN A 98 16.76 5.51 17.01
CA GLN A 98 15.58 5.71 16.17
C GLN A 98 15.19 4.38 15.50
N ILE A 99 13.99 3.90 15.81
CA ILE A 99 13.43 2.68 15.23
C ILE A 99 12.28 3.08 14.31
N ASP A 100 12.51 2.98 13.00
CA ASP A 100 11.62 3.48 11.93
C ASP A 100 10.26 2.74 11.84
N TRP A 101 10.22 1.48 12.24
CA TRP A 101 9.03 0.63 12.12
C TRP A 101 8.04 0.72 13.29
N LEU A 102 8.39 1.39 14.40
CA LEU A 102 7.56 1.41 15.61
C LEU A 102 6.14 1.94 15.35
N ASP A 103 6.03 3.09 14.70
CA ASP A 103 4.73 3.72 14.44
C ASP A 103 3.86 2.85 13.54
N THR A 104 4.45 2.28 12.49
CA THR A 104 3.73 1.39 11.56
C THR A 104 3.25 0.13 12.27
N VAL A 105 4.10 -0.52 13.08
CA VAL A 105 3.73 -1.71 13.83
C VAL A 105 2.65 -1.40 14.86
N SER A 106 2.77 -0.28 15.59
CA SER A 106 1.76 0.15 16.56
C SER A 106 0.39 0.32 15.89
N GLN A 107 0.32 1.05 14.78
CA GLN A 107 -0.93 1.28 14.06
C GLN A 107 -1.52 -0.02 13.49
N LEU A 108 -0.68 -0.91 12.95
CA LEU A 108 -1.14 -2.22 12.46
C LEU A 108 -1.66 -3.11 13.58
N ILE A 109 -1.07 -3.06 14.78
CA ILE A 109 -1.58 -3.73 15.97
C ILE A 109 -2.95 -3.14 16.35
N ASP A 110 -3.11 -1.81 16.36
CA ASP A 110 -4.37 -1.15 16.69
C ASP A 110 -5.49 -1.57 15.73
N TYR A 111 -5.23 -1.59 14.41
CA TYR A 111 -6.19 -2.12 13.43
C TYR A 111 -6.50 -3.61 13.66
N SER A 112 -5.51 -4.39 14.06
CA SER A 112 -5.65 -5.83 14.34
C SER A 112 -6.41 -6.12 15.65
N MET A 113 -6.47 -5.16 16.57
CA MET A 113 -7.24 -5.27 17.82
C MET A 113 -8.63 -4.64 17.73
N SER A 114 -8.86 -3.77 16.74
CA SER A 114 -10.17 -3.16 16.50
C SER A 114 -11.22 -4.21 16.13
N ASP A 115 -12.48 -3.97 16.49
CA ASP A 115 -13.53 -4.93 16.19
C ASP A 115 -13.80 -5.02 14.67
N PRO A 116 -14.07 -6.23 14.13
CA PRO A 116 -14.27 -6.40 12.69
C PRO A 116 -15.42 -5.57 12.09
N GLU A 117 -16.47 -5.28 12.87
CA GLU A 117 -17.59 -4.47 12.38
C GLU A 117 -17.19 -3.01 12.20
N HIS A 118 -16.43 -2.45 13.14
CA HIS A 118 -15.89 -1.11 13.05
C HIS A 118 -14.98 -0.94 11.83
N MET A 119 -14.04 -1.87 11.62
CA MET A 119 -13.22 -1.89 10.40
C MET A 119 -14.09 -1.89 9.14
N ALA A 120 -15.07 -2.81 9.06
CA ALA A 120 -15.94 -2.93 7.89
C ALA A 120 -16.73 -1.64 7.64
N LYS A 121 -17.26 -1.00 8.70
CA LYS A 121 -17.96 0.30 8.62
C LYS A 121 -17.02 1.41 8.14
N MET A 122 -15.79 1.46 8.64
CA MET A 122 -14.82 2.50 8.28
C MET A 122 -14.29 2.36 6.84
N THR A 123 -14.17 1.13 6.34
CA THR A 123 -13.66 0.86 4.99
C THR A 123 -14.76 0.68 3.94
N ALA A 124 -16.04 0.73 4.32
CA ALA A 124 -17.17 0.48 3.42
C ALA A 124 -17.17 1.36 2.16
N GLY A 125 -16.66 2.59 2.24
CA GLY A 125 -16.59 3.51 1.11
C GLY A 125 -15.43 3.24 0.14
N ILE A 126 -14.32 2.67 0.60
CA ILE A 126 -13.11 2.47 -0.23
C ILE A 126 -13.01 1.06 -0.82
N MET A 127 -13.55 0.06 -0.13
CA MET A 127 -13.47 -1.34 -0.57
C MET A 127 -14.11 -1.59 -1.95
N PRO A 128 -15.29 -1.04 -2.29
CA PRO A 128 -15.87 -1.21 -3.63
C PRO A 128 -14.99 -0.64 -4.75
N VAL A 129 -14.28 0.47 -4.50
CA VAL A 129 -13.33 1.04 -5.46
C VAL A 129 -12.16 0.09 -5.69
N PHE A 130 -11.62 -0.51 -4.62
CA PHE A 130 -10.58 -1.53 -4.76
C PHE A 130 -11.07 -2.76 -5.52
N ASP A 131 -12.25 -3.30 -5.19
CA ASP A 131 -12.83 -4.46 -5.87
C ASP A 131 -12.91 -4.21 -7.38
N MET A 132 -13.44 -3.06 -7.78
CA MET A 132 -13.52 -2.63 -9.17
C MET A 132 -12.15 -2.52 -9.87
N LEU A 133 -11.14 -1.94 -9.19
CA LEU A 133 -9.79 -1.79 -9.76
C LEU A 133 -9.02 -3.12 -9.83
N ILE A 134 -9.44 -4.15 -9.09
CA ILE A 134 -8.83 -5.49 -9.09
C ILE A 134 -9.68 -6.53 -9.82
N GLU A 135 -10.73 -6.12 -10.53
CA GLU A 135 -11.48 -7.00 -11.43
C GLU A 135 -10.69 -7.32 -12.70
N LYS A 136 -10.99 -8.46 -13.33
CA LYS A 136 -10.40 -8.79 -14.64
C LYS A 136 -11.07 -7.96 -15.73
N PRO A 137 -10.32 -7.41 -16.71
CA PRO A 137 -8.86 -7.56 -16.92
C PRO A 137 -8.00 -6.48 -16.24
N LEU A 138 -8.59 -5.52 -15.52
CA LEU A 138 -7.89 -4.37 -14.91
C LEU A 138 -6.81 -4.77 -13.91
N ASN A 139 -7.02 -5.85 -13.17
CA ASN A 139 -6.05 -6.37 -12.21
C ASN A 139 -4.67 -6.63 -12.82
N GLU A 140 -4.61 -7.13 -14.07
CA GLU A 140 -3.37 -7.40 -14.77
C GLU A 140 -2.76 -6.13 -15.38
N LEU A 141 -3.58 -5.13 -15.67
CA LEU A 141 -3.13 -3.85 -16.23
C LEU A 141 -2.57 -2.92 -15.13
N LEU A 142 -3.28 -2.80 -14.01
CA LEU A 142 -2.94 -1.88 -12.92
C LEU A 142 -2.07 -2.52 -11.83
N SER A 143 -1.99 -3.84 -11.77
CA SER A 143 -1.14 -4.57 -10.82
C SER A 143 -0.42 -5.74 -11.50
N PRO A 144 0.36 -5.48 -12.58
CA PRO A 144 1.04 -6.52 -13.33
C PRO A 144 2.04 -7.27 -12.45
N ASN A 145 2.14 -8.59 -12.65
CA ASN A 145 3.16 -9.40 -11.99
C ASN A 145 4.45 -9.34 -12.83
N PRO A 146 5.55 -8.74 -12.33
CA PRO A 146 6.81 -8.64 -13.07
C PRO A 146 7.45 -10.00 -13.35
N ASN A 147 7.09 -11.03 -12.57
CA ASN A 147 7.58 -12.40 -12.75
C ASN A 147 6.66 -13.24 -13.65
N SER A 148 5.63 -12.65 -14.27
CA SER A 148 4.77 -13.40 -15.19
C SER A 148 5.47 -13.68 -16.51
N VAL A 149 5.13 -14.81 -17.16
CA VAL A 149 5.65 -15.21 -18.48
C VAL A 149 5.04 -14.38 -19.62
N SER A 150 4.34 -13.29 -19.30
CA SER A 150 3.68 -12.46 -20.30
C SER A 150 4.72 -11.64 -21.08
N SER A 151 4.57 -11.57 -22.40
CA SER A 151 5.39 -10.71 -23.27
C SER A 151 4.99 -9.23 -23.22
N ARG A 152 4.04 -8.85 -22.35
CA ARG A 152 3.58 -7.47 -22.22
C ARG A 152 4.61 -6.65 -21.46
N GLU A 153 5.04 -5.55 -22.05
CA GLU A 153 5.91 -4.58 -21.40
C GLU A 153 5.17 -3.90 -20.25
N ILE A 154 5.85 -3.76 -19.11
CA ILE A 154 5.33 -3.04 -17.94
C ILE A 154 5.85 -1.61 -18.03
N VAL A 155 4.93 -0.66 -18.19
CA VAL A 155 5.22 0.77 -18.18
C VAL A 155 4.91 1.38 -16.83
N THR A 156 5.69 2.39 -16.43
CA THR A 156 5.44 3.20 -15.23
C THR A 156 5.35 4.67 -15.63
N SER A 157 4.57 5.47 -14.90
CA SER A 157 4.44 6.91 -15.17
C SER A 157 5.80 7.62 -15.08
N GLU A 158 6.63 7.29 -14.10
CA GLU A 158 8.00 7.80 -13.97
C GLU A 158 8.89 7.40 -15.17
N GLY A 159 8.79 6.15 -15.62
CA GLY A 159 9.47 5.67 -16.82
C GLY A 159 9.06 6.47 -18.06
N MET A 160 7.75 6.66 -18.27
CA MET A 160 7.20 7.44 -19.38
C MET A 160 7.68 8.90 -19.36
N PHE A 161 7.84 9.50 -18.17
CA PHE A 161 8.34 10.87 -18.04
C PHE A 161 9.80 11.01 -18.44
N SER A 162 10.61 9.95 -18.28
CA SER A 162 12.05 9.95 -18.54
C SER A 162 12.40 9.46 -19.95
N THR A 163 11.79 8.38 -20.42
CA THR A 163 12.07 7.80 -21.75
C THR A 163 11.31 8.50 -22.87
N GLY A 164 10.23 9.21 -22.54
CA GLY A 164 9.26 9.69 -23.51
C GLY A 164 8.37 8.56 -24.04
N GLY A 165 7.34 8.94 -24.81
CA GLY A 165 6.37 8.02 -25.39
C GLY A 165 4.97 8.63 -25.47
N VAL A 166 4.01 7.82 -25.91
CA VAL A 166 2.59 8.20 -25.95
C VAL A 166 1.79 7.15 -25.19
N LEU A 167 1.14 7.58 -24.11
CA LEU A 167 0.19 6.78 -23.35
C LEU A 167 -1.22 7.17 -23.78
N TYR A 168 -1.91 6.26 -24.49
CA TYR A 168 -3.31 6.42 -24.86
C TYR A 168 -4.18 5.48 -24.02
N ILE A 169 -5.22 6.04 -23.39
CA ILE A 169 -6.12 5.30 -22.52
C ILE A 169 -7.55 5.57 -22.99
N SER A 170 -8.19 4.53 -23.51
CA SER A 170 -9.61 4.58 -23.88
C SER A 170 -10.44 4.08 -22.70
N LEU A 171 -11.12 4.99 -22.01
CA LEU A 171 -12.01 4.67 -20.90
C LEU A 171 -13.43 4.31 -21.35
N ASP A 172 -13.81 4.66 -22.59
CA ASP A 172 -15.09 4.29 -23.22
C ASP A 172 -15.25 2.76 -23.37
N GLY A 173 -14.14 2.02 -23.37
CA GLY A 173 -14.18 0.55 -23.33
C GLY A 173 -14.69 -0.04 -22.01
N LEU A 174 -14.89 0.77 -20.96
CA LEU A 174 -15.41 0.33 -19.67
C LEU A 174 -16.93 0.49 -19.64
N SER A 175 -17.65 -0.60 -19.32
CA SER A 175 -19.11 -0.60 -19.31
C SER A 175 -19.73 0.20 -18.15
N ASN A 176 -18.94 0.60 -17.15
CA ASN A 176 -19.40 1.32 -15.98
C ASN A 176 -18.71 2.70 -15.88
N PRO A 177 -19.47 3.82 -15.96
CA PRO A 177 -18.94 5.18 -15.81
C PRO A 177 -18.19 5.41 -14.49
N ASP A 178 -18.62 4.79 -13.39
CA ASP A 178 -17.94 4.92 -12.08
C ASP A 178 -16.53 4.32 -12.14
N THR A 179 -16.35 3.23 -12.89
CA THR A 179 -15.05 2.59 -13.12
C THR A 179 -14.14 3.45 -13.97
N ALA A 180 -14.67 4.03 -15.05
CA ALA A 180 -13.95 4.97 -15.87
C ALA A 180 -13.47 6.18 -15.05
N ALA A 181 -14.36 6.75 -14.22
CA ALA A 181 -14.04 7.88 -13.36
C ALA A 181 -12.94 7.54 -12.33
N ALA A 182 -13.07 6.41 -11.63
CA ALA A 182 -12.08 5.98 -10.64
C ALA A 182 -10.69 5.74 -11.25
N ILE A 183 -10.64 5.10 -12.43
CA ILE A 183 -9.38 4.85 -13.14
C ILE A 183 -8.76 6.17 -13.62
N SER A 184 -9.57 7.05 -14.21
CA SER A 184 -9.12 8.38 -14.65
C SER A 184 -8.51 9.16 -13.49
N GLN A 185 -9.20 9.23 -12.35
CA GLN A 185 -8.72 9.91 -11.14
C GLN A 185 -7.42 9.31 -10.62
N LEU A 186 -7.31 7.97 -10.61
CA LEU A 186 -6.09 7.28 -10.18
C LEU A 186 -4.90 7.64 -11.07
N ILE A 187 -5.05 7.53 -12.40
CA ILE A 187 -3.98 7.83 -13.36
C ILE A 187 -3.60 9.31 -13.28
N MET A 188 -4.58 10.22 -13.28
CA MET A 188 -4.32 11.65 -13.20
C MET A 188 -3.63 12.04 -11.89
N SER A 189 -4.00 11.41 -10.77
CA SER A 189 -3.31 11.61 -9.49
C SER A 189 -1.86 11.15 -9.56
N ASP A 190 -1.58 10.01 -10.20
CA ASP A 190 -0.22 9.48 -10.36
C ASP A 190 0.64 10.36 -11.28
N LEU A 191 0.09 10.79 -12.42
CA LEU A 191 0.76 11.73 -13.34
C LEU A 191 1.06 13.08 -12.66
N THR A 192 0.12 13.59 -11.86
CA THR A 192 0.30 14.83 -11.09
C THR A 192 1.42 14.66 -10.05
N SER A 193 1.47 13.50 -9.37
CA SER A 193 2.53 13.16 -8.43
C SER A 193 3.91 13.08 -9.10
N CYS A 194 4.00 12.44 -10.27
CA CYS A 194 5.22 12.36 -11.06
C CYS A 194 5.69 13.74 -11.55
N ALA A 195 4.75 14.61 -11.95
CA ALA A 195 5.06 15.98 -12.37
C ALA A 195 5.61 16.83 -11.22
N GLY A 196 4.97 16.77 -10.04
CA GLY A 196 5.48 17.43 -8.83
C GLY A 196 6.83 16.85 -8.39
N SER A 197 6.94 15.52 -8.47
CA SER A 197 8.16 14.69 -8.41
C SER A 197 9.36 15.36 -9.04
N ARG A 198 9.22 15.46 -10.37
CA ARG A 198 10.19 15.98 -11.31
C ARG A 198 10.53 17.45 -11.09
N TYR A 199 9.53 18.26 -10.71
CA TYR A 199 9.74 19.69 -10.44
C TYR A 199 10.62 19.92 -9.22
N ASN A 200 10.37 19.18 -8.14
CA ASN A 200 11.15 19.32 -6.91
C ASN A 200 12.57 18.77 -7.05
N ALA A 201 12.76 17.68 -7.81
CA ALA A 201 14.06 17.03 -7.97
C ALA A 201 15.13 17.91 -8.66
N GLN A 202 14.72 18.91 -9.44
CA GLN A 202 15.61 19.79 -10.18
C GLN A 202 15.55 21.25 -9.70
N ASP A 203 15.05 21.49 -8.48
CA ASP A 203 14.91 22.83 -7.89
C ASP A 203 14.16 23.81 -8.82
N GLY A 204 13.19 23.30 -9.58
CA GLY A 204 12.41 24.06 -10.55
C GLY A 204 13.08 24.29 -11.92
N ASP A 205 14.34 23.87 -12.14
CA ASP A 205 14.93 23.87 -13.48
C ASP A 205 14.33 22.75 -14.34
N MET A 206 13.73 23.12 -15.47
CA MET A 206 13.11 22.21 -16.42
C MET A 206 13.77 22.25 -17.80
N SER A 207 14.90 22.93 -17.94
CA SER A 207 15.57 23.15 -19.23
C SER A 207 16.05 21.84 -19.88
N ALA A 208 16.47 20.87 -19.06
CA ALA A 208 16.90 19.54 -19.50
C ALA A 208 15.75 18.54 -19.68
N ASN A 209 14.52 18.95 -19.36
CA ASN A 209 13.38 18.06 -19.23
C ASN A 209 12.47 18.09 -20.46
N SER A 210 12.17 16.90 -20.99
CA SER A 210 11.13 16.68 -21.98
C SER A 210 9.77 17.26 -21.53
N ARG A 211 9.12 18.02 -22.43
CA ARG A 211 7.79 18.57 -22.22
C ARG A 211 6.75 17.46 -22.16
N ILE A 212 5.79 17.60 -21.25
CA ILE A 212 4.67 16.68 -21.08
C ILE A 212 3.38 17.38 -21.49
N SER A 213 2.57 16.69 -22.29
CA SER A 213 1.26 17.16 -22.72
C SER A 213 0.22 16.11 -22.31
N ILE A 214 -0.80 16.55 -21.57
CA ILE A 214 -1.92 15.70 -21.16
C ILE A 214 -3.16 16.19 -21.89
N PHE A 215 -3.83 15.28 -22.59
CA PHE A 215 -5.09 15.54 -23.28
C PHE A 215 -6.17 14.68 -22.63
N VAL A 216 -7.17 15.33 -22.04
CA VAL A 216 -8.30 14.65 -21.40
C VAL A 216 -9.53 14.98 -22.22
N ASP A 217 -10.15 13.95 -22.79
CA ASP A 217 -11.46 14.05 -23.43
C ASP A 217 -12.57 13.83 -22.39
N GLU A 218 -13.75 14.41 -22.61
CA GLU A 218 -14.91 14.31 -21.70
C GLU A 218 -14.63 14.73 -20.24
N ALA A 219 -13.90 15.84 -20.04
CA ALA A 219 -13.55 16.38 -18.71
C ALA A 219 -14.67 17.19 -18.02
N HIS A 220 -15.94 16.96 -18.39
CA HIS A 220 -17.09 17.74 -17.95
C HIS A 220 -17.64 17.33 -16.58
#